data_AF-A0A9P9JL60-F1
#
_entry.id   AF-A0A9P9JL60-F1
#
_cell.length_a   1.000
_cell.length_b   1.000
_cell.length_c   1.000
_cell.angle_alpha   90.00
_cell.angle_beta   90.00
_cell.angle_gamma   90.00
#
_symmetry.space_group_name_H-M   'P 1'
#
loop_
_entity.id
_entity.type
_entity.pdbx_description
1 polymer ?
#
loop_
_entity_poly.entity_id
_entity_poly.type
_entity_poly.pdbx_seq_one_letter_code
_entity_poly.pdbx_strand_id
1 'polypeptide(L)'
;MLTTLILSALAWSHLTQAHGTITRVIGANGVVMPGLTILDGTPRSSTSAASGAQVDTSVIRDPELATSKASALGRTSKGPVDGARVIKTFMHGLKGRSLANTILGGGEEATREVVSFVTGNAGAVVNGVQDGIESSPVGDLALGAEHTVNGLLDDFFQTAKGVPSPRGYIEDGVKKSAGAGAKTGLPTTASDGTLKLIYHQVNEDGAGPLLVDIDFTSGGTDPAAFKSAEVVQNIVGVLGFSTVSSTDFPVVVKVPVGQVCSGVCIARVRNSATAGPFGGAAAFTHHPEVAKGKKSSAKFRHRHV
;
A
#
# COMPACT_ATOMS: atom_id res chain seq x y z
N MET A 1 -16.81 53.84 -25.71
CA MET A 1 -15.60 53.10 -26.14
C MET A 1 -14.83 52.70 -24.89
N LEU A 2 -14.56 51.38 -24.74
CA LEU A 2 -13.47 50.75 -23.98
C LEU A 2 -13.36 51.07 -22.47
N THR A 3 -13.23 50.14 -21.53
CA THR A 3 -12.68 48.78 -21.61
C THR A 3 -13.13 48.01 -20.36
N THR A 4 -13.70 46.84 -20.55
CA THR A 4 -13.94 45.82 -19.52
C THR A 4 -12.60 45.22 -19.10
N LEU A 5 -12.17 45.46 -17.85
CA LEU A 5 -11.03 44.76 -17.27
C LEU A 5 -11.52 43.45 -16.64
N ILE A 6 -11.56 42.39 -17.44
CA ILE A 6 -11.72 41.02 -16.93
C ILE A 6 -10.36 40.62 -16.37
N LEU A 7 -10.21 40.73 -15.04
CA LEU A 7 -9.08 40.15 -14.34
C LEU A 7 -9.28 38.63 -14.33
N SER A 8 -8.72 37.95 -15.35
CA SER A 8 -8.58 36.51 -15.37
C SER A 8 -7.58 36.10 -14.29
N ALA A 9 -8.07 35.92 -13.05
CA ALA A 9 -7.37 35.15 -12.04
C ALA A 9 -7.32 33.70 -12.52
N LEU A 10 -6.24 33.34 -13.22
CA LEU A 10 -5.87 31.95 -13.41
C LEU A 10 -5.74 31.34 -12.01
N ALA A 11 -6.73 30.53 -11.64
CA ALA A 11 -6.70 29.72 -10.44
C ALA A 11 -5.50 28.76 -10.52
N TRP A 12 -4.37 29.17 -9.95
CA TRP A 12 -3.31 28.25 -9.52
C TRP A 12 -3.87 27.41 -8.39
N SER A 13 -4.60 26.40 -8.80
CA SER A 13 -5.29 25.46 -7.95
C SER A 13 -4.30 24.38 -7.53
N HIS A 14 -3.88 24.48 -6.26
CA HIS A 14 -3.60 23.35 -5.36
C HIS A 14 -2.23 22.66 -5.46
N LEU A 15 -1.21 23.26 -4.83
CA LEU A 15 -0.16 22.49 -4.14
C LEU A 15 -0.78 21.83 -2.91
N THR A 16 -1.65 20.86 -3.12
CA THR A 16 -2.30 20.17 -2.03
C THR A 16 -1.32 19.17 -1.43
N GLN A 17 -0.70 19.59 -0.33
CA GLN A 17 0.29 18.87 0.46
C GLN A 17 -0.40 17.84 1.38
N ALA A 18 -1.17 16.93 0.79
CA ALA A 18 -1.68 15.75 1.48
C ALA A 18 -1.20 14.53 0.74
N HIS A 19 -0.41 13.67 1.38
CA HIS A 19 0.17 12.57 0.65
C HIS A 19 0.24 11.34 1.53
N GLY A 20 -0.28 10.25 1.00
CA GLY A 20 -0.06 8.92 1.53
C GLY A 20 -0.43 7.88 0.50
N THR A 21 0.20 6.72 0.57
CA THR A 21 0.17 5.74 -0.51
C THR A 21 0.26 4.33 0.04
N ILE A 22 -0.18 3.34 -0.74
CA ILE A 22 -0.02 1.94 -0.36
C ILE A 22 1.37 1.51 -0.77
N THR A 23 2.26 1.28 0.19
CA THR A 23 3.63 0.81 -0.10
C THR A 23 3.65 -0.68 -0.32
N ARG A 24 2.86 -1.45 0.45
CA ARG A 24 2.88 -2.92 0.40
C ARG A 24 1.49 -3.54 0.52
N VAL A 25 1.34 -4.66 -0.15
CA VAL A 25 0.22 -5.60 -0.06
C VAL A 25 0.74 -6.88 0.57
N ILE A 26 0.16 -7.29 1.70
CA ILE A 26 0.62 -8.44 2.48
C ILE A 26 -0.38 -9.59 2.30
N GLY A 27 0.02 -10.58 1.50
CA GLY A 27 -0.81 -11.74 1.19
C GLY A 27 -0.74 -12.79 2.29
N ALA A 28 -1.88 -13.43 2.58
CA ALA A 28 -1.93 -14.55 3.53
C ALA A 28 -1.13 -15.78 3.03
N ASN A 29 -0.83 -15.84 1.73
CA ASN A 29 0.08 -16.80 1.11
C ASN A 29 1.57 -16.46 1.32
N GLY A 30 1.92 -15.49 2.16
CA GLY A 30 3.29 -15.05 2.43
C GLY A 30 3.89 -14.17 1.33
N VAL A 31 3.10 -13.79 0.32
CA VAL A 31 3.56 -12.93 -0.77
C VAL A 31 3.43 -11.47 -0.39
N VAL A 32 4.53 -10.73 -0.51
CA VAL A 32 4.54 -9.27 -0.39
C VAL A 32 4.78 -8.65 -1.74
N MET A 33 3.88 -7.74 -2.12
CA MET A 33 3.95 -7.01 -3.38
C MET A 33 3.92 -5.50 -3.12
N PRO A 34 4.67 -4.68 -3.89
CA PRO A 34 4.53 -3.23 -3.81
C PRO A 34 3.13 -2.78 -4.22
N GLY A 35 2.69 -1.65 -3.68
CA GLY A 35 1.49 -0.99 -4.20
C GLY A 35 1.65 -0.52 -5.65
N LEU A 36 0.54 -0.33 -6.33
CA LEU A 36 0.50 -0.15 -7.79
C LEU A 36 0.93 1.24 -8.26
N THR A 37 0.97 2.20 -7.34
CA THR A 37 1.42 3.56 -7.60
C THR A 37 2.91 3.73 -7.38
N ILE A 38 3.54 2.80 -6.66
CA ILE A 38 4.87 2.93 -6.08
C ILE A 38 5.96 3.15 -7.13
N LEU A 39 6.77 4.17 -6.92
CA LEU A 39 7.92 4.49 -7.76
C LEU A 39 9.21 4.30 -6.97
N ASP A 40 10.09 3.46 -7.50
CA ASP A 40 11.45 3.32 -6.97
C ASP A 40 12.18 4.68 -7.05
N GLY A 41 13.03 4.96 -6.06
CA GLY A 41 13.71 6.23 -5.88
C GLY A 41 12.94 7.23 -5.01
N THR A 42 11.68 6.96 -4.65
CA THR A 42 10.89 7.86 -3.79
C THR A 42 11.41 7.85 -2.35
N PRO A 43 11.85 8.99 -1.78
CA PRO A 43 12.25 9.04 -0.38
C PRO A 43 11.04 8.88 0.54
N ARG A 44 11.12 8.00 1.55
CA ARG A 44 10.03 7.82 2.55
C ARG A 44 10.27 8.54 3.87
N SER A 45 11.48 9.00 4.12
CA SER A 45 11.83 9.76 5.33
C SER A 45 11.77 11.27 5.14
N SER A 46 10.98 11.73 4.17
CA SER A 46 10.82 13.14 3.83
C SER A 46 9.35 13.42 3.58
N THR A 47 8.92 14.62 3.94
CA THR A 47 7.56 15.11 3.72
C THR A 47 7.45 16.01 2.49
N SER A 48 8.58 16.50 1.95
CA SER A 48 8.56 17.62 0.99
C SER A 48 8.28 17.16 -0.44
N ALA A 49 7.51 17.97 -1.18
CA ALA A 49 7.36 17.79 -2.63
C ALA A 49 8.69 17.90 -3.36
N ALA A 50 9.57 18.82 -2.92
CA ALA A 50 10.85 19.10 -3.56
C ALA A 50 11.82 17.90 -3.53
N SER A 51 11.78 17.08 -2.47
CA SER A 51 12.56 15.84 -2.42
C SER A 51 11.97 14.72 -3.26
N GLY A 52 10.77 14.89 -3.82
CA GLY A 52 10.05 13.86 -4.55
C GLY A 52 9.36 12.82 -3.66
N ALA A 53 9.18 13.05 -2.36
CA ALA A 53 8.56 12.06 -1.45
C ALA A 53 7.06 11.78 -1.74
N GLN A 54 6.47 12.63 -2.57
CA GLN A 54 5.04 12.68 -2.88
C GLN A 54 4.72 12.14 -4.29
N VAL A 55 5.74 11.78 -5.08
CA VAL A 55 5.60 11.54 -6.54
C VAL A 55 4.78 10.30 -6.91
N ASP A 56 4.62 9.36 -5.99
CA ASP A 56 3.88 8.11 -6.16
C ASP A 56 2.62 8.01 -5.29
N THR A 57 2.18 9.14 -4.77
CA THR A 57 0.85 9.30 -4.20
C THR A 57 -0.15 9.62 -5.33
N SER A 58 -1.21 8.84 -5.41
CA SER A 58 -2.31 9.12 -6.34
C SER A 58 -3.24 10.17 -5.80
N VAL A 59 -3.64 11.11 -6.66
CA VAL A 59 -4.84 11.94 -6.50
C VAL A 59 -6.03 11.20 -7.12
N ILE A 60 -7.04 10.89 -6.31
CA ILE A 60 -8.18 10.02 -6.65
C ILE A 60 -9.50 10.79 -6.47
N ARG A 61 -9.77 11.70 -7.40
CA ARG A 61 -10.99 12.51 -7.40
C ARG A 61 -12.03 11.87 -8.31
N ASP A 62 -13.24 11.61 -7.80
CA ASP A 62 -14.31 10.96 -8.59
C ASP A 62 -14.58 11.62 -9.95
N PRO A 63 -14.63 12.97 -10.07
CA PRO A 63 -14.82 13.62 -11.36
C PRO A 63 -13.69 13.40 -12.38
N GLU A 64 -12.51 12.93 -11.95
CA GLU A 64 -11.34 12.74 -12.82
C GLU A 64 -11.20 11.30 -13.36
N LEU A 65 -11.72 10.29 -12.65
CA LEU A 65 -11.41 8.86 -12.89
C LEU A 65 -11.88 8.30 -14.24
N ALA A 66 -12.87 8.94 -14.87
CA ALA A 66 -13.41 8.57 -16.17
C ALA A 66 -12.97 9.53 -17.30
N THR A 67 -11.83 10.21 -17.12
CA THR A 67 -11.33 11.21 -18.07
C THR A 67 -9.92 10.85 -18.54
N SER A 68 -9.38 11.55 -19.55
CA SER A 68 -7.98 11.40 -19.95
C SER A 68 -6.97 11.89 -18.89
N LYS A 69 -7.45 12.59 -17.85
CA LYS A 69 -6.61 13.18 -16.80
C LYS A 69 -6.13 12.14 -15.78
N ALA A 70 -6.96 11.14 -15.49
CA ALA A 70 -6.68 10.12 -14.48
C ALA A 70 -7.19 8.75 -14.93
N SER A 71 -6.49 7.70 -14.52
CA SER A 71 -6.97 6.33 -14.65
C SER A 71 -8.03 6.03 -13.59
N ALA A 72 -8.60 4.82 -13.58
CA ALA A 72 -9.43 4.37 -12.47
C ALA A 72 -8.68 4.30 -11.12
N LEU A 73 -7.33 4.34 -11.14
CA LEU A 73 -6.45 4.38 -9.95
C LEU A 73 -5.99 5.81 -9.60
N GLY A 74 -6.54 6.82 -10.28
CA GLY A 74 -6.16 8.22 -10.14
C GLY A 74 -5.00 8.63 -11.05
N ARG A 75 -4.32 9.70 -10.63
CA ARG A 75 -3.16 10.29 -11.31
C ARG A 75 -2.11 10.74 -10.31
N THR A 76 -0.87 10.85 -10.77
CA THR A 76 0.22 11.51 -10.03
C THR A 76 0.64 12.79 -10.77
N SER A 77 1.71 13.43 -10.31
CA SER A 77 2.37 14.51 -11.05
C SER A 77 2.94 14.07 -12.41
N LYS A 78 3.00 12.76 -12.68
CA LYS A 78 3.46 12.16 -13.94
C LYS A 78 2.32 11.76 -14.89
N GLY A 79 1.07 12.00 -14.52
CA GLY A 79 -0.11 11.67 -15.33
C GLY A 79 -0.95 10.53 -14.75
N PRO A 80 -1.84 9.92 -15.54
CA PRO A 80 -2.65 8.77 -15.14
C PRO A 80 -1.78 7.63 -14.59
N VAL A 81 -2.23 7.02 -13.50
CA VAL A 81 -1.53 5.88 -12.88
C VAL A 81 -1.61 4.65 -13.78
N ASP A 82 -0.46 4.06 -14.08
CA ASP A 82 -0.35 2.74 -14.72
C ASP A 82 0.01 1.69 -13.67
N GLY A 83 -1.01 1.07 -13.08
CA GLY A 83 -0.84 -0.01 -12.11
C GLY A 83 -0.33 -1.32 -12.73
N ALA A 84 -0.59 -1.53 -14.03
CA ALA A 84 -0.15 -2.72 -14.74
C ALA A 84 1.39 -2.78 -14.83
N ARG A 85 2.08 -1.63 -14.81
CA ARG A 85 3.55 -1.56 -14.70
C ARG A 85 4.09 -2.35 -13.51
N VAL A 86 3.53 -2.16 -12.32
CA VAL A 86 4.01 -2.82 -11.09
C VAL A 86 3.67 -4.30 -11.13
N ILE A 87 2.43 -4.67 -11.51
CA ILE A 87 2.01 -6.07 -11.65
C ILE A 87 2.92 -6.79 -12.65
N LYS A 88 3.16 -6.21 -13.83
CA LYS A 88 3.99 -6.81 -14.88
C LYS A 88 5.43 -6.98 -14.42
N THR A 89 6.01 -5.99 -13.74
CA THR A 89 7.36 -6.07 -13.20
C THR A 89 7.46 -7.16 -12.13
N PHE A 90 6.47 -7.25 -11.25
CA PHE A 90 6.40 -8.27 -10.22
C PHE A 90 6.25 -9.69 -10.80
N MET A 91 5.40 -9.87 -11.83
CA MET A 91 5.13 -11.18 -12.43
C MET A 91 6.21 -11.65 -13.41
N HIS A 92 6.85 -10.73 -14.14
CA HIS A 92 7.74 -11.10 -15.26
C HIS A 92 9.18 -10.64 -15.08
N GLY A 93 9.48 -9.86 -14.03
CA GLY A 93 10.78 -9.27 -13.82
C GLY A 93 11.06 -8.08 -14.73
N LEU A 94 12.28 -7.56 -14.64
CA LEU A 94 12.78 -6.51 -15.52
C LEU A 94 13.59 -7.17 -16.65
N LYS A 95 13.55 -6.60 -17.85
CA LYS A 95 14.42 -7.07 -18.95
C LYS A 95 15.88 -7.01 -18.49
N GLY A 96 16.56 -8.17 -18.45
CA GLY A 96 17.95 -8.29 -18.00
C GLY A 96 18.16 -8.46 -16.48
N ARG A 97 17.10 -8.43 -15.65
CA ARG A 97 17.13 -8.77 -14.22
C ARG A 97 15.81 -9.43 -13.82
N SER A 98 15.80 -10.77 -13.84
CA SER A 98 14.77 -11.55 -13.16
C SER A 98 15.35 -12.01 -11.82
N LEU A 99 14.76 -11.57 -10.71
CA LEU A 99 15.16 -12.02 -9.37
C LEU A 99 14.94 -13.53 -9.18
N ALA A 100 14.28 -14.21 -10.13
CA ALA A 100 14.22 -15.65 -10.21
C ALA A 100 15.61 -16.32 -10.19
N ASN A 101 16.65 -15.62 -10.67
CA ASN A 101 18.05 -16.09 -10.61
C ASN A 101 18.77 -15.73 -9.30
N THR A 102 18.38 -14.65 -8.61
CA THR A 102 19.03 -14.22 -7.35
C THR A 102 18.47 -14.94 -6.12
N ILE A 103 17.17 -15.27 -6.10
CA ILE A 103 16.56 -16.11 -5.04
C ILE A 103 17.20 -17.51 -5.00
N LEU A 104 17.75 -17.98 -6.14
CA LEU A 104 18.47 -19.26 -6.23
C LEU A 104 19.97 -19.15 -5.86
N GLY A 105 20.51 -17.94 -5.66
CA GLY A 105 21.91 -17.70 -5.33
C GLY A 105 22.25 -17.76 -3.83
N GLY A 106 21.25 -17.84 -2.95
CA GLY A 106 21.42 -18.25 -1.54
C GLY A 106 22.43 -17.43 -0.71
N GLY A 107 22.60 -16.14 -0.99
CA GLY A 107 23.49 -15.26 -0.21
C GLY A 107 22.76 -14.53 0.92
N GLU A 108 23.44 -14.36 2.06
CA GLU A 108 22.93 -13.64 3.24
C GLU A 108 22.47 -12.20 2.92
N GLU A 109 23.11 -11.55 1.94
CA GLU A 109 22.74 -10.22 1.43
C GLU A 109 21.38 -10.22 0.71
N ALA A 110 21.11 -11.21 -0.13
CA ALA A 110 19.81 -11.36 -0.79
C ALA A 110 18.70 -11.67 0.23
N THR A 111 19.00 -12.44 1.27
CA THR A 111 18.06 -12.68 2.37
C THR A 111 17.77 -11.39 3.15
N ARG A 112 18.80 -10.60 3.51
CA ARG A 112 18.61 -9.30 4.19
C ARG A 112 17.81 -8.32 3.34
N GLU A 113 18.06 -8.27 2.04
CA GLU A 113 17.34 -7.41 1.10
C GLU A 113 15.85 -7.76 1.01
N VAL A 114 15.53 -9.06 0.94
CA VAL A 114 14.16 -9.57 0.96
C VAL A 114 13.49 -9.29 2.30
N VAL A 115 14.17 -9.53 3.42
CA VAL A 115 13.64 -9.23 4.76
C VAL A 115 13.30 -7.74 4.88
N SER A 116 14.23 -6.85 4.50
CA SER A 116 14.02 -5.39 4.54
C SER A 116 12.85 -4.95 3.65
N PHE A 117 12.73 -5.50 2.45
CA PHE A 117 11.57 -5.21 1.60
C PHE A 117 10.27 -5.68 2.25
N VAL A 118 10.23 -6.89 2.80
CA VAL A 118 9.01 -7.49 3.38
C VAL A 118 8.56 -6.72 4.62
N THR A 119 9.49 -6.41 5.50
CA THR A 119 9.22 -5.83 6.83
C THR A 119 9.23 -4.30 6.83
N GLY A 120 9.74 -3.68 5.77
CA GLY A 120 9.71 -2.24 5.57
C GLY A 120 10.33 -1.44 6.70
N ASN A 121 9.65 -0.37 7.11
CA ASN A 121 10.13 0.48 8.21
C ASN A 121 10.24 -0.30 9.52
N ALA A 122 9.30 -1.20 9.82
CA ALA A 122 9.37 -2.06 11.00
C ALA A 122 10.62 -2.94 10.99
N GLY A 123 10.95 -3.49 9.81
CA GLY A 123 12.18 -4.21 9.52
C GLY A 123 13.46 -3.41 9.69
N ALA A 124 13.45 -2.17 9.23
CA ALA A 124 14.62 -1.31 9.28
C ALA A 124 14.88 -0.78 10.69
N VAL A 125 13.83 -0.54 11.50
CA VAL A 125 13.97 -0.23 12.92
C VAL A 125 14.61 -1.39 13.68
N VAL A 126 14.23 -2.65 13.37
CA VAL A 126 14.84 -3.83 14.04
C VAL A 126 16.24 -4.17 13.54
N ASN A 127 16.56 -3.89 12.27
CA ASN A 127 17.89 -4.16 11.69
C ASN A 127 18.88 -2.98 11.84
N GLY A 128 18.45 -1.83 12.38
CA GLY A 128 19.12 -0.54 12.19
C GLY A 128 19.25 0.37 13.40
N VAL A 129 19.38 -0.17 14.62
CA VAL A 129 19.90 0.59 15.78
C VAL A 129 21.11 -0.14 16.35
N GLN A 130 22.24 -0.04 15.64
CA GLN A 130 23.56 -0.22 16.27
C GLN A 130 24.26 1.12 16.52
N ASP A 131 23.87 2.20 15.83
CA ASP A 131 24.42 3.54 16.04
C ASP A 131 23.31 4.52 16.42
N GLY A 132 23.02 4.57 17.72
CA GLY A 132 22.44 5.70 18.44
C GLY A 132 21.10 6.25 17.94
N ILE A 133 20.04 6.07 18.74
CA ILE A 133 19.14 7.14 19.21
C ILE A 133 18.12 6.51 20.16
N GLU A 134 18.19 6.93 21.42
CA GLU A 134 17.14 6.81 22.42
C GLU A 134 15.85 7.45 21.91
N SER A 135 14.70 6.91 22.31
CA SER A 135 13.32 7.44 22.10
C SER A 135 12.69 7.25 20.71
N SER A 136 12.39 6.01 20.33
CA SER A 136 11.21 5.74 19.48
C SER A 136 9.98 5.58 20.38
N PRO A 137 8.82 6.20 20.07
CA PRO A 137 7.58 6.07 20.84
C PRO A 137 6.87 4.72 20.63
N VAL A 138 7.54 3.78 19.99
CA VAL A 138 7.07 2.40 19.80
C VAL A 138 7.55 1.64 21.02
N GLY A 139 6.69 1.56 22.04
CA GLY A 139 6.92 0.72 23.20
C GLY A 139 7.32 -0.68 22.75
N ASP A 140 8.50 -1.09 23.17
CA ASP A 140 8.99 -2.46 23.29
C ASP A 140 8.41 -3.43 22.25
N LEU A 141 8.88 -3.32 21.00
CA LEU A 141 8.89 -4.47 20.09
C LEU A 141 9.85 -5.49 20.72
N ALA A 142 9.35 -6.24 21.70
CA ALA A 142 10.15 -7.14 22.51
C ALA A 142 10.74 -8.23 21.60
N LEU A 143 12.03 -8.11 21.29
CA LEU A 143 12.79 -9.10 20.53
C LEU A 143 13.08 -10.31 21.42
N GLY A 144 12.06 -11.15 21.63
CA GLY A 144 12.25 -12.55 21.99
C GLY A 144 12.90 -13.29 20.82
N ALA A 145 13.87 -14.17 21.12
CA ALA A 145 14.82 -14.77 20.18
C ALA A 145 14.23 -15.77 19.13
N GLU A 146 13.01 -15.58 18.61
CA GLU A 146 12.34 -16.54 17.70
C GLU A 146 11.53 -15.93 16.53
N HIS A 147 11.68 -14.64 16.18
CA HIS A 147 10.81 -14.05 15.14
C HIS A 147 11.33 -14.24 13.71
N THR A 148 10.74 -15.22 13.00
CA THR A 148 10.71 -15.27 11.53
C THR A 148 10.02 -14.02 10.96
N VAL A 149 10.27 -13.68 9.68
CA VAL A 149 9.69 -12.52 8.97
C VAL A 149 8.17 -12.38 9.16
N ASN A 150 7.45 -13.49 9.21
CA ASN A 150 6.00 -13.51 9.41
C ASN A 150 5.61 -13.03 10.81
N GLY A 151 6.38 -13.37 11.84
CA GLY A 151 6.12 -12.93 13.22
C GLY A 151 6.25 -11.42 13.38
N LEU A 152 7.21 -10.79 12.70
CA LEU A 152 7.37 -9.33 12.73
C LEU A 152 6.23 -8.60 12.03
N LEU A 153 5.73 -9.15 10.91
CA LEU A 153 4.54 -8.61 10.26
C LEU A 153 3.29 -8.78 11.11
N ASP A 154 3.12 -9.94 11.74
CA ASP A 154 1.96 -10.17 12.60
C ASP A 154 1.94 -9.21 13.79
N ASP A 155 3.08 -8.99 14.44
CA ASP A 155 3.20 -7.98 15.49
C ASP A 155 2.89 -6.57 14.95
N PHE A 156 3.45 -6.18 13.79
CA PHE A 156 3.14 -4.90 13.16
C PHE A 156 1.63 -4.68 12.96
N PHE A 157 0.90 -5.68 12.45
CA PHE A 157 -0.56 -5.55 12.26
C PHE A 157 -1.34 -5.57 13.58
N GLN A 158 -0.84 -6.24 14.62
CA GLN A 158 -1.54 -6.36 15.90
C GLN A 158 -1.31 -5.17 16.84
N THR A 159 -0.09 -4.63 16.87
CA THR A 159 0.35 -3.71 17.93
C THR A 159 0.76 -2.33 17.41
N ALA A 160 1.18 -2.20 16.15
CA ALA A 160 1.74 -0.95 15.66
C ALA A 160 0.68 0.15 15.52
N LYS A 161 0.98 1.29 16.14
CA LYS A 161 0.22 2.55 15.98
C LYS A 161 0.86 3.50 14.97
N GLY A 162 1.72 2.97 14.10
CA GLY A 162 2.56 3.73 13.18
C GLY A 162 4.05 3.46 13.41
N VAL A 163 4.81 3.26 12.33
CA VAL A 163 6.27 3.09 12.36
C VAL A 163 6.94 4.13 11.46
N PRO A 164 7.65 5.11 12.03
CA PRO A 164 8.36 6.14 11.26
C PRO A 164 9.40 5.54 10.31
N SER A 165 9.60 6.20 9.17
CA SER A 165 10.60 5.80 8.20
C SER A 165 12.00 6.13 8.71
N PRO A 166 12.96 5.19 8.64
CA PRO A 166 14.35 5.47 8.95
C PRO A 166 14.89 6.60 8.06
N ARG A 167 15.77 7.43 8.59
CA ARG A 167 16.42 8.51 7.85
C ARG A 167 17.12 7.95 6.60
N GLY A 168 16.85 8.54 5.44
CA GLY A 168 17.47 8.15 4.19
C GLY A 168 16.85 6.91 3.54
N TYR A 169 15.74 6.38 4.07
CA TYR A 169 15.02 5.29 3.42
C TYR A 169 14.51 5.74 2.04
N ILE A 170 14.94 5.02 1.01
CA ILE A 170 14.53 5.19 -0.39
C ILE A 170 13.73 3.97 -0.81
N GLU A 171 12.57 4.20 -1.40
CA GLU A 171 11.75 3.16 -2.00
C GLU A 171 12.49 2.45 -3.14
N ASP A 172 12.53 1.13 -3.09
CA ASP A 172 13.08 0.29 -4.17
C ASP A 172 12.33 -1.04 -4.31
N GLY A 173 11.12 -1.12 -3.75
CA GLY A 173 10.34 -2.34 -3.67
C GLY A 173 9.94 -2.92 -5.03
N VAL A 174 9.73 -2.08 -6.06
CA VAL A 174 9.36 -2.58 -7.40
C VAL A 174 10.52 -3.33 -8.02
N LYS A 175 11.73 -2.78 -7.95
CA LYS A 175 12.95 -3.47 -8.40
C LYS A 175 13.26 -4.70 -7.56
N LYS A 176 13.14 -4.61 -6.22
CA LYS A 176 13.44 -5.74 -5.32
C LYS A 176 12.49 -6.92 -5.47
N SER A 177 11.24 -6.69 -5.81
CA SER A 177 10.23 -7.74 -5.99
C SER A 177 10.08 -8.22 -7.44
N ALA A 178 10.90 -7.71 -8.36
CA ALA A 178 10.77 -7.98 -9.79
C ALA A 178 10.90 -9.48 -10.13
N GLY A 179 9.84 -10.06 -10.67
CA GLY A 179 9.79 -11.48 -11.08
C GLY A 179 9.48 -12.46 -9.94
N ALA A 180 9.29 -11.99 -8.71
CA ALA A 180 8.92 -12.85 -7.59
C ALA A 180 7.56 -13.55 -7.84
N GLY A 181 6.61 -12.82 -8.44
CA GLY A 181 5.27 -13.32 -8.74
C GLY A 181 5.22 -14.47 -9.74
N ALA A 182 6.27 -14.69 -10.55
CA ALA A 182 6.33 -15.83 -11.47
C ALA A 182 6.23 -17.18 -10.76
N LYS A 183 6.77 -17.27 -9.53
CA LYS A 183 6.76 -18.49 -8.72
C LYS A 183 5.67 -18.45 -7.64
N THR A 184 5.45 -17.28 -7.05
CA THR A 184 4.60 -17.15 -5.86
C THR A 184 3.15 -16.78 -6.18
N GLY A 185 2.88 -16.29 -7.40
CA GLY A 185 1.64 -15.60 -7.71
C GLY A 185 1.52 -14.26 -6.97
N LEU A 186 0.31 -13.70 -6.99
CA LEU A 186 -0.02 -12.44 -6.32
C LEU A 186 -0.37 -12.64 -4.83
N PRO A 187 -0.33 -11.57 -4.01
CA PRO A 187 -0.86 -11.58 -2.65
C PRO A 187 -2.32 -12.07 -2.62
N THR A 188 -2.64 -12.94 -1.66
CA THR A 188 -4.03 -13.38 -1.43
C THR A 188 -4.67 -12.72 -0.22
N THR A 189 -6.00 -12.61 -0.22
CA THR A 189 -6.73 -12.45 1.05
C THR A 189 -6.43 -13.61 2.01
N ALA A 190 -6.71 -13.43 3.30
CA ALA A 190 -6.83 -14.54 4.23
C ALA A 190 -8.11 -15.36 3.98
N SER A 191 -8.23 -16.53 4.61
CA SER A 191 -9.39 -17.41 4.52
C SER A 191 -10.66 -16.79 5.08
N ASP A 192 -10.53 -15.81 5.97
CA ASP A 192 -11.64 -15.01 6.48
C ASP A 192 -12.03 -13.83 5.56
N GLY A 193 -11.34 -13.65 4.43
CA GLY A 193 -11.59 -12.56 3.47
C GLY A 193 -10.95 -11.22 3.84
N THR A 194 -10.01 -11.18 4.79
CA THR A 194 -9.26 -9.94 5.08
C THR A 194 -8.09 -9.74 4.12
N LEU A 195 -7.82 -8.48 3.77
CA LEU A 195 -6.68 -8.02 2.99
C LEU A 195 -5.84 -7.08 3.86
N LYS A 196 -4.55 -7.39 4.02
CA LYS A 196 -3.60 -6.60 4.80
C LYS A 196 -2.78 -5.70 3.89
N LEU A 197 -2.71 -4.42 4.21
CA LEU A 197 -2.01 -3.37 3.46
C LEU A 197 -1.10 -2.58 4.41
N ILE A 198 0.03 -2.10 3.90
CA ILE A 198 0.84 -1.09 4.58
C ILE A 198 0.63 0.23 3.85
N TYR A 199 0.10 1.20 4.58
CA TYR A 199 -0.11 2.55 4.09
C TYR A 199 0.96 3.46 4.67
N HIS A 200 1.66 4.18 3.80
CA HIS A 200 2.63 5.17 4.19
C HIS A 200 1.99 6.55 4.17
N GLN A 201 1.86 7.17 5.33
CA GLN A 201 1.49 8.58 5.44
C GLN A 201 2.75 9.42 5.24
N VAL A 202 2.82 10.18 4.14
CA VAL A 202 3.97 11.04 3.82
C VAL A 202 3.98 12.27 4.71
N ASN A 203 2.84 12.95 4.87
CA ASN A 203 2.71 14.19 5.64
C ASN A 203 1.34 14.29 6.34
N GLU A 204 1.12 15.38 7.06
CA GLU A 204 0.01 15.56 8.00
C GLU A 204 -1.38 15.39 7.36
N ASP A 205 -1.58 15.83 6.11
CA ASP A 205 -2.86 15.75 5.37
C ASP A 205 -3.00 14.39 4.60
N GLY A 206 -2.05 13.47 4.79
CA GLY A 206 -2.09 12.09 4.30
C GLY A 206 -2.74 11.08 5.25
N ALA A 207 -3.38 11.52 6.34
CA ALA A 207 -3.97 10.63 7.34
C ALA A 207 -5.32 10.06 6.89
N GLY A 208 -5.95 9.27 7.76
CA GLY A 208 -7.29 8.72 7.56
C GLY A 208 -8.45 9.64 8.02
N PRO A 209 -9.68 9.10 8.10
CA PRO A 209 -10.02 7.71 7.76
C PRO A 209 -9.86 7.44 6.26
N LEU A 210 -9.33 6.26 5.95
CA LEU A 210 -9.22 5.77 4.59
C LEU A 210 -10.54 5.15 4.14
N LEU A 211 -10.87 5.38 2.87
CA LEU A 211 -11.91 4.72 2.11
C LEU A 211 -11.26 3.73 1.14
N VAL A 212 -11.84 2.54 1.03
CA VAL A 212 -11.36 1.51 0.10
C VAL A 212 -12.50 1.09 -0.80
N ASP A 213 -12.25 1.13 -2.10
CA ASP A 213 -13.11 0.53 -3.11
C ASP A 213 -12.37 -0.63 -3.79
N ILE A 214 -13.06 -1.71 -4.12
CA ILE A 214 -12.49 -2.89 -4.75
C ILE A 214 -13.15 -3.14 -6.11
N ASP A 215 -12.33 -3.27 -7.13
CA ASP A 215 -12.71 -3.81 -8.44
C ASP A 215 -12.42 -5.31 -8.50
N PHE A 216 -13.44 -6.09 -8.84
CA PHE A 216 -13.39 -7.55 -8.95
C PHE A 216 -13.30 -8.07 -10.39
N THR A 217 -13.45 -7.18 -11.40
CA THR A 217 -13.69 -7.59 -12.79
C THR A 217 -12.75 -6.95 -13.80
N SER A 218 -12.46 -5.65 -13.69
CA SER A 218 -11.78 -4.92 -14.77
C SER A 218 -10.25 -4.86 -14.62
N GLY A 219 -9.72 -5.33 -13.50
CA GLY A 219 -8.29 -5.21 -13.20
C GLY A 219 -7.84 -3.76 -12.97
N GLY A 220 -8.73 -2.90 -12.47
CA GLY A 220 -8.49 -1.50 -12.16
C GLY A 220 -8.51 -0.58 -13.39
N THR A 221 -9.22 -0.96 -14.44
CA THR A 221 -9.32 -0.17 -15.69
C THR A 221 -10.64 0.58 -15.82
N ASP A 222 -11.72 0.07 -15.21
CA ASP A 222 -13.05 0.65 -15.19
C ASP A 222 -13.36 1.26 -13.81
N PRO A 223 -13.49 2.59 -13.70
CA PRO A 223 -13.89 3.25 -12.45
C PRO A 223 -15.24 2.78 -11.89
N ALA A 224 -16.17 2.35 -12.75
CA ALA A 224 -17.50 1.92 -12.34
C ALA A 224 -17.53 0.50 -11.75
N ALA A 225 -16.46 -0.28 -11.94
CA ALA A 225 -16.34 -1.63 -11.39
C ALA A 225 -15.98 -1.63 -9.88
N PHE A 226 -15.58 -0.49 -9.34
CA PHE A 226 -15.16 -0.32 -7.95
C PHE A 226 -16.35 -0.27 -6.99
N LYS A 227 -16.33 -1.14 -5.97
CA LYS A 227 -17.35 -1.23 -4.92
C LYS A 227 -16.73 -1.00 -3.55
N SER A 228 -17.41 -0.24 -2.70
CA SER A 228 -16.90 0.06 -1.36
C SER A 228 -16.66 -1.22 -0.54
N ALA A 229 -15.58 -1.23 0.22
CA ALA A 229 -15.20 -2.27 1.17
C ALA A 229 -14.99 -1.67 2.56
N GLU A 230 -15.27 -2.47 3.59
CA GLU A 230 -15.08 -2.05 4.98
C GLU A 230 -13.59 -2.05 5.35
N VAL A 231 -13.14 -1.01 6.04
CA VAL A 231 -11.78 -0.91 6.59
C VAL A 231 -11.86 -1.20 8.08
N VAL A 232 -11.44 -2.40 8.49
CA VAL A 232 -11.56 -2.89 9.87
C VAL A 232 -10.45 -2.38 10.77
N GLN A 233 -9.26 -2.12 10.20
CA GLN A 233 -8.17 -1.41 10.87
C GLN A 233 -7.80 -0.23 9.99
N ASN A 234 -8.06 0.96 10.49
CA ASN A 234 -7.90 2.21 9.76
C ASN A 234 -6.88 3.11 10.47
N ILE A 235 -6.41 4.12 9.74
CA ILE A 235 -5.50 5.12 10.27
C ILE A 235 -6.31 6.22 10.95
N VAL A 236 -5.87 6.60 12.15
CA VAL A 236 -6.47 7.72 12.86
C VAL A 236 -6.20 9.03 12.10
N GLY A 237 -7.22 9.86 12.00
CA GLY A 237 -7.13 11.17 11.37
C GLY A 237 -8.50 11.84 11.36
N VAL A 238 -8.51 13.16 11.30
CA VAL A 238 -9.74 13.95 11.17
C VAL A 238 -9.70 14.62 9.80
N LEU A 239 -10.58 14.20 8.89
CA LEU A 239 -10.66 14.71 7.51
C LEU A 239 -9.35 14.57 6.70
N GLY A 240 -8.54 13.55 6.99
CA GLY A 240 -7.24 13.37 6.35
C GLY A 240 -6.07 13.99 7.12
N PHE A 241 -6.29 14.68 8.24
CA PHE A 241 -5.22 15.31 9.02
C PHE A 241 -4.79 14.51 10.25
N SER A 242 -3.48 14.48 10.51
CA SER A 242 -2.87 14.04 11.77
C SER A 242 -1.53 14.76 12.03
N THR A 243 -0.94 14.58 13.21
CA THR A 243 0.35 15.20 13.59
C THR A 243 1.58 14.34 13.22
N VAL A 244 1.38 13.26 12.48
CA VAL A 244 2.44 12.31 12.10
C VAL A 244 2.78 12.46 10.62
N SER A 245 4.00 12.10 10.27
CA SER A 245 4.48 12.15 8.90
C SER A 245 5.56 11.09 8.66
N SER A 246 5.82 10.78 7.39
CA SER A 246 6.80 9.78 6.97
C SER A 246 6.65 8.45 7.73
N THR A 247 5.42 7.98 7.94
CA THR A 247 5.10 6.87 8.87
C THR A 247 4.27 5.79 8.19
N ASP A 248 4.64 4.53 8.38
CA ASP A 248 3.93 3.35 7.90
C ASP A 248 2.86 2.92 8.92
N PHE A 249 1.65 2.64 8.44
CA PHE A 249 0.51 2.21 9.23
C PHE A 249 -0.07 0.89 8.71
N PRO A 250 -0.49 -0.02 9.61
CA PRO A 250 -1.28 -1.18 9.24
C PRO A 250 -2.68 -0.76 8.81
N VAL A 251 -3.11 -1.24 7.65
CA VAL A 251 -4.49 -1.10 7.16
C VAL A 251 -5.04 -2.48 6.84
N VAL A 252 -6.21 -2.80 7.37
CA VAL A 252 -6.86 -4.09 7.12
C VAL A 252 -8.24 -3.83 6.54
N VAL A 253 -8.50 -4.46 5.41
CA VAL A 253 -9.74 -4.32 4.63
C VAL A 253 -10.50 -5.63 4.67
N LYS A 254 -11.81 -5.57 4.92
CA LYS A 254 -12.70 -6.71 4.77
C LYS A 254 -13.22 -6.76 3.34
N VAL A 255 -12.78 -7.74 2.58
CA VAL A 255 -13.28 -7.94 1.21
C VAL A 255 -14.72 -8.47 1.28
N PRO A 256 -15.68 -7.82 0.57
CA PRO A 256 -17.08 -8.25 0.54
C PRO A 256 -17.27 -9.73 0.19
N VAL A 257 -18.08 -10.44 0.99
CA VAL A 257 -18.38 -11.86 0.76
C VAL A 257 -19.13 -12.06 -0.56
N GLY A 258 -18.85 -13.16 -1.25
CA GLY A 258 -19.52 -13.52 -2.51
C GLY A 258 -19.08 -12.72 -3.74
N GLN A 259 -18.13 -11.79 -3.60
CA GLN A 259 -17.41 -11.20 -4.72
C GLN A 259 -16.08 -11.94 -4.88
N VAL A 260 -15.76 -12.45 -6.07
CA VAL A 260 -14.50 -13.15 -6.37
C VAL A 260 -13.84 -12.48 -7.56
N CYS A 261 -12.51 -12.34 -7.53
CA CYS A 261 -11.76 -11.75 -8.64
C CYS A 261 -11.91 -12.61 -9.91
N SER A 262 -12.30 -12.00 -11.02
CA SER A 262 -12.16 -12.60 -12.35
C SER A 262 -10.73 -12.39 -12.87
N GLY A 263 -9.76 -13.01 -12.20
CA GLY A 263 -8.34 -12.76 -12.40
C GLY A 263 -7.75 -11.98 -11.22
N VAL A 264 -7.39 -10.71 -11.44
CA VAL A 264 -6.78 -9.84 -10.42
C VAL A 264 -7.81 -8.85 -9.89
N CYS A 265 -7.97 -8.76 -8.57
CA CYS A 265 -8.72 -7.67 -7.94
C CYS A 265 -7.81 -6.48 -7.67
N ILE A 266 -8.38 -5.28 -7.78
CA ILE A 266 -7.69 -4.04 -7.42
C ILE A 266 -8.43 -3.36 -6.27
N ALA A 267 -7.75 -3.17 -5.14
CA ALA A 267 -8.22 -2.29 -4.08
C ALA A 267 -7.65 -0.89 -4.32
N ARG A 268 -8.52 0.11 -4.48
CA ARG A 268 -8.18 1.52 -4.54
C ARG A 268 -8.43 2.15 -3.18
N VAL A 269 -7.39 2.72 -2.60
CA VAL A 269 -7.41 3.31 -1.26
C VAL A 269 -7.24 4.81 -1.41
N ARG A 270 -8.04 5.59 -0.69
CA ARG A 270 -7.93 7.05 -0.64
C ARG A 270 -8.34 7.59 0.73
N ASN A 271 -7.79 8.72 1.15
CA ASN A 271 -8.27 9.45 2.31
C ASN A 271 -9.41 10.42 1.95
N SER A 272 -9.84 11.23 2.93
CA SER A 272 -10.95 12.18 2.77
C SER A 272 -10.50 13.64 2.61
N ALA A 273 -9.24 13.87 2.23
CA ALA A 273 -8.70 15.23 2.14
C ALA A 273 -9.41 16.04 1.03
N THR A 274 -9.92 17.23 1.38
CA THR A 274 -10.62 18.15 0.44
C THR A 274 -9.71 18.62 -0.70
N ALA A 275 -8.43 18.71 -0.35
CA ALA A 275 -7.27 18.94 -1.19
C ALA A 275 -7.17 17.97 -2.41
N GLY A 276 -7.90 16.87 -2.34
CA GLY A 276 -7.97 15.77 -3.28
C GLY A 276 -7.89 14.49 -2.44
N PRO A 277 -8.76 13.49 -2.62
CA PRO A 277 -8.53 12.23 -1.92
C PRO A 277 -7.19 11.64 -2.38
N PHE A 278 -6.28 11.39 -1.45
CA PHE A 278 -4.95 10.86 -1.73
C PHE A 278 -4.82 9.42 -1.29
N GLY A 279 -4.06 8.64 -2.04
CA GLY A 279 -3.84 7.26 -1.69
C GLY A 279 -3.06 6.49 -2.73
N GLY A 280 -3.45 5.23 -2.91
CA GLY A 280 -2.81 4.33 -3.86
C GLY A 280 -3.71 3.15 -4.19
N ALA A 281 -3.11 2.12 -4.78
CA ALA A 281 -3.85 0.92 -5.13
C ALA A 281 -3.04 -0.34 -4.84
N ALA A 282 -3.73 -1.45 -4.65
CA ALA A 282 -3.19 -2.76 -4.33
C ALA A 282 -3.78 -3.82 -5.27
N ALA A 283 -2.93 -4.73 -5.75
CA ALA A 283 -3.38 -5.91 -6.49
C ALA A 283 -3.39 -7.14 -5.59
N PHE A 284 -4.43 -7.93 -5.68
CA PHE A 284 -4.56 -9.17 -4.92
C PHE A 284 -5.45 -10.20 -5.63
N THR A 285 -5.42 -11.43 -5.14
CA THR A 285 -6.34 -12.50 -5.50
C THR A 285 -7.05 -13.04 -4.25
N HIS A 286 -8.11 -13.82 -4.41
CA HIS A 286 -8.78 -14.42 -3.27
C HIS A 286 -8.01 -15.64 -2.77
N HIS A 287 -8.07 -15.88 -1.45
CA HIS A 287 -7.72 -17.18 -0.91
C HIS A 287 -8.51 -18.29 -1.64
N PRO A 288 -7.89 -19.43 -1.99
CA PRO A 288 -8.56 -20.50 -2.74
C PRO A 288 -9.86 -21.01 -2.09
N GLU A 289 -9.96 -20.97 -0.77
CA GLU A 289 -11.18 -21.40 -0.05
C GLU A 289 -12.33 -20.39 -0.16
N VAL A 290 -12.01 -19.08 -0.18
CA VAL A 290 -13.00 -18.01 -0.36
C VAL A 290 -13.51 -18.01 -1.80
N ALA A 291 -12.61 -18.21 -2.77
CA ALA A 291 -12.96 -18.31 -4.19
C ALA A 291 -13.90 -19.50 -4.51
N LYS A 292 -13.88 -20.57 -3.71
CA LYS A 292 -14.74 -21.75 -3.86
C LYS A 292 -16.10 -21.63 -3.15
N GLY A 293 -16.39 -20.51 -2.50
CA GLY A 293 -17.69 -20.28 -1.85
C GLY A 293 -17.97 -21.17 -0.63
N LYS A 294 -16.94 -21.74 0.02
CA LYS A 294 -17.16 -22.52 1.25
C LYS A 294 -17.58 -21.57 2.39
N LYS A 295 -18.80 -21.75 2.89
CA LYS A 295 -19.29 -21.08 4.10
C LYS A 295 -18.35 -21.39 5.27
N SER A 296 -17.99 -20.37 6.06
CA SER A 296 -17.17 -20.56 7.26
C SER A 296 -17.81 -21.64 8.14
N SER A 297 -17.05 -22.69 8.42
CA SER A 297 -17.51 -23.82 9.23
C SER A 297 -17.19 -23.52 10.70
N ALA A 298 -17.90 -22.57 11.30
CA ALA A 298 -17.84 -22.35 12.75
C ALA A 298 -19.16 -22.77 13.41
N LYS A 299 -19.37 -24.08 13.49
CA LYS A 299 -20.36 -24.67 14.40
C LYS A 299 -19.63 -25.60 15.36
N PHE A 300 -18.85 -25.02 16.27
CA PHE A 300 -18.41 -25.73 17.47
C PHE A 300 -19.65 -25.88 18.36
N ARG A 301 -20.44 -26.94 18.12
CA ARG A 301 -21.48 -27.35 19.05
C ARG A 301 -20.75 -27.86 20.30
N HIS A 302 -20.86 -27.13 21.40
CA HIS A 302 -20.59 -27.72 22.71
C HIS A 302 -21.36 -29.04 22.82
N ARG A 303 -20.61 -30.13 22.95
CA ARG A 303 -21.09 -31.42 23.40
C ARG A 303 -20.45 -31.70 24.76
N HIS A 304 -21.21 -32.44 25.56
CA HIS A 304 -21.00 -32.88 26.96
C HIS A 304 -21.59 -31.85 27.94
N VAL A 305 -22.78 -32.07 28.53
CA VAL A 305 -23.23 -33.21 29.38
C VAL A 305 -22.17 -33.61 30.38
#